data_AF-A0A317HD86-F1
#
_entry.id   AF-A0A317HD86-F1
#
_cell.length_a   1.000
_cell.length_b   1.000
_cell.length_c   1.000
_cell.angle_alpha   90.00
_cell.angle_beta   90.00
_cell.angle_gamma   90.00
#
_symmetry.space_group_name_H-M   'P 1'
#
loop_
_entity.id
_entity.type
_entity.pdbx_description
1 polymer ?
#
loop_
_entity_poly.entity_id
_entity_poly.type
_entity_poly.pdbx_seq_one_letter_code
_entity_poly.pdbx_strand_id
1 'polypeptide(L)' 'MRKFFFQKTISLDGYFEGLLKELNWHNVEGQFSQYPRRFLRSVDLLLLGKITYQMMEAYWKSQEAGKYDSELVKPY' A
#
# COMPACT_ATOMS: atom_id res chain seq x y z
N MET A 1 25.81 0.82 -0.87
CA MET A 1 24.90 1.09 -1.99
C MET A 1 23.47 0.83 -1.55
N ARG A 2 22.53 1.76 -1.81
CA ARG A 2 21.10 1.55 -1.52
C ARG A 2 20.49 0.64 -2.59
N LYS A 3 19.63 -0.31 -2.20
CA LYS A 3 18.90 -1.17 -3.15
C LYS A 3 17.58 -0.50 -3.53
N PHE A 4 17.22 -0.60 -4.81
CA PHE A 4 15.92 -0.17 -5.31
C PHE A 4 15.00 -1.39 -5.39
N PHE A 5 13.82 -1.29 -4.77
CA PHE A 5 12.81 -2.33 -4.80
C PHE A 5 11.56 -1.81 -5.52
N PHE A 6 11.02 -2.61 -6.43
CA PHE A 6 9.71 -2.39 -7.01
C PHE A 6 8.74 -3.42 -6.43
N GLN A 7 7.61 -2.95 -5.89
CA GLN A 7 6.58 -3.80 -5.30
C GLN A 7 5.22 -3.42 -5.86
N LYS A 8 4.48 -4.43 -6.37
CA LYS A 8 3.11 -4.31 -6.84
C LYS A 8 2.37 -5.64 -6.64
N THR A 9 1.12 -5.57 -6.24
CA THR A 9 0.18 -6.70 -6.34
C THR A 9 -0.51 -6.62 -7.69
N ILE A 10 -0.54 -7.74 -8.41
CA ILE A 10 -1.12 -7.86 -9.75
C ILE A 10 -1.98 -9.11 -9.85
N SER A 11 -2.95 -9.11 -10.76
CA SER A 11 -3.67 -10.29 -11.20
C SER A 11 -2.76 -11.23 -12.00
N LEU A 12 -3.20 -12.47 -12.20
CA LEU A 12 -2.45 -13.47 -12.95
C LEU A 12 -2.21 -13.07 -14.41
N ASP A 13 -3.14 -12.33 -14.99
CA ASP A 13 -3.10 -11.80 -16.36
C ASP A 13 -2.46 -10.39 -16.46
N GLY A 14 -1.89 -9.87 -15.36
CA GLY A 14 -0.95 -8.74 -15.40
C GLY A 14 -1.53 -7.35 -15.10
N TYR A 15 -2.75 -7.27 -14.56
CA TYR A 15 -3.39 -6.00 -14.19
C TYR A 15 -3.20 -5.70 -12.70
N PHE A 16 -2.99 -4.44 -12.33
CA PHE A 16 -2.81 -4.04 -10.92
C PHE A 16 -4.02 -3.32 -10.31
N GLU A 17 -4.95 -2.88 -11.14
CA GLU A 17 -6.21 -2.24 -10.77
C GLU A 17 -7.26 -2.62 -11.81
N GLY A 18 -8.54 -2.57 -11.44
CA GLY A 18 -9.61 -2.75 -12.42
C GLY A 18 -9.98 -1.47 -13.16
N LEU A 19 -11.00 -1.53 -14.02
CA LEU A 19 -11.32 -0.46 -14.99
C LEU A 19 -11.74 0.85 -14.33
N LEU A 20 -12.27 0.80 -13.12
CA LEU A 20 -12.68 1.93 -12.30
C LEU A 20 -11.73 2.15 -11.10
N LYS A 21 -10.49 1.66 -11.21
CA LYS A 21 -9.45 1.71 -10.16
C LYS A 21 -9.80 0.91 -8.90
N GLU A 22 -10.62 -0.11 -9.06
CA GLU A 22 -10.98 -1.02 -7.98
C GLU A 22 -9.80 -1.89 -7.57
N LEU A 23 -9.64 -2.02 -6.24
CA LEU A 23 -8.64 -2.88 -5.58
C LEU A 23 -9.30 -3.93 -4.66
N ASN A 24 -10.63 -4.01 -4.64
CA ASN A 24 -11.40 -4.91 -3.75
C ASN A 24 -11.18 -6.41 -4.02
N TRP A 25 -10.62 -6.76 -5.17
CA TRP A 25 -10.24 -8.13 -5.52
C TRP A 25 -8.85 -8.52 -5.00
N HIS A 26 -8.07 -7.58 -4.45
CA HIS A 26 -6.78 -7.87 -3.83
C HIS A 26 -6.99 -8.61 -2.52
N ASN A 27 -6.58 -9.87 -2.46
CA ASN A 27 -6.61 -10.64 -1.22
C ASN A 27 -5.35 -10.36 -0.38
N VAL A 28 -5.44 -9.40 0.54
CA VAL A 28 -4.32 -8.95 1.39
C VAL A 28 -4.47 -9.30 2.87
N GLU A 29 -5.46 -10.12 3.20
CA GLU A 29 -5.77 -10.51 4.58
C GLU A 29 -4.99 -11.74 5.05
N GLY A 30 -5.23 -12.15 6.30
CA GLY A 30 -4.66 -13.36 6.88
C GLY A 30 -3.12 -13.37 6.92
N GLN A 31 -2.51 -14.44 6.41
CA GLN A 31 -1.05 -14.64 6.45
C GLN A 31 -0.27 -13.58 5.65
N PHE A 32 -0.87 -13.02 4.60
CA PHE A 32 -0.21 -12.00 3.77
C PHE A 32 -0.07 -10.67 4.49
N SER A 33 -1.01 -10.34 5.38
CA SER A 33 -1.11 -9.03 6.04
C SER A 33 0.17 -8.57 6.77
N GLN A 34 1.03 -9.49 7.21
CA GLN A 34 2.29 -9.13 7.88
C GLN A 34 3.43 -8.79 6.92
N TYR A 35 3.40 -9.30 5.68
CA TYR A 35 4.47 -9.08 4.72
C TYR A 35 4.64 -7.59 4.34
N PRO A 36 3.57 -6.85 3.95
CA PRO A 36 3.68 -5.43 3.63
C PRO A 36 4.22 -4.61 4.80
N ARG A 37 3.79 -4.91 6.03
CA ARG A 37 4.28 -4.22 7.24
C ARG A 37 5.78 -4.42 7.45
N ARG A 38 6.28 -5.65 7.30
CA ARG A 38 7.73 -5.94 7.38
C ARG A 38 8.51 -5.27 6.25
N PHE A 39 7.97 -5.29 5.03
CA PHE A 39 8.58 -4.63 3.88
C PHE A 39 8.69 -3.13 4.10
N LEU A 40 7.61 -2.46 4.50
CA LEU A 40 7.59 -1.02 4.77
C LEU A 40 8.55 -0.62 5.90
N ARG A 41 8.73 -1.45 6.93
CA ARG A 41 9.73 -1.23 7.98
C ARG A 41 11.18 -1.40 7.52
N SER A 42 11.40 -2.04 6.37
CA SER A 42 12.76 -2.29 5.82
C SER A 42 13.25 -1.20 4.85
N VAL A 43 12.39 -0.22 4.52
CA VAL A 43 12.70 0.86 3.57
C VAL A 43 12.53 2.23 4.23
N ASP A 44 13.39 3.18 3.85
CA ASP A 44 13.33 4.54 4.39
C ASP A 44 12.50 5.51 3.53
N LEU A 45 12.18 5.13 2.29
CA LEU A 45 11.54 5.99 1.29
C LEU A 45 10.54 5.20 0.44
N LEU A 46 9.35 5.77 0.27
CA LEU A 46 8.35 5.34 -0.71
C LEU A 46 8.35 6.31 -1.90
N LEU A 47 8.51 5.79 -3.11
CA LEU A 47 8.37 6.55 -4.35
C LEU A 47 7.03 6.22 -4.99
N LEU A 48 6.15 7.21 -5.12
CA LEU A 48 4.81 7.08 -5.68
C LEU A 48 4.61 8.06 -6.83
N GLY A 49 3.87 7.64 -7.87
CA GLY A 49 3.35 8.56 -8.86
C GLY A 49 2.26 9.46 -8.29
N LYS A 50 2.00 10.62 -8.91
CA LYS A 50 1.05 11.64 -8.42
C LYS A 50 -0.32 11.08 -8.04
N ILE A 51 -0.94 10.29 -8.91
CA ILE A 51 -2.29 9.74 -8.69
C ILE A 51 -2.30 8.79 -7.49
N THR A 52 -1.31 7.89 -7.41
CA THR A 52 -1.18 6.95 -6.28
C THR A 52 -0.93 7.69 -4.98
N TYR A 53 -0.07 8.71 -4.98
CA TYR A 53 0.16 9.55 -3.79
C TYR A 53 -1.14 10.20 -3.30
N GLN A 54 -1.93 10.81 -4.20
CA GLN A 54 -3.18 11.46 -3.83
C GLN A 54 -4.21 10.46 -3.26
N MET A 55 -4.29 9.25 -3.82
CA MET A 55 -5.16 8.20 -3.29
C MET A 55 -4.72 7.75 -1.89
N MET A 56 -3.42 7.53 -1.70
CA MET A 56 -2.86 7.13 -0.40
C MET A 56 -3.00 8.24 0.65
N GLU A 57 -2.79 9.50 0.28
CA GLU A 57 -3.00 10.65 1.16
C GLU A 57 -4.44 10.71 1.67
N ALA A 58 -5.42 10.54 0.78
CA ALA A 58 -6.83 10.49 1.14
C ALA A 58 -7.13 9.31 2.08
N TYR A 59 -6.57 8.12 1.81
CA TYR A 59 -6.71 6.95 2.66
C TYR A 59 -6.08 7.15 4.05
N TRP A 60 -4.84 7.62 4.15
CA TRP A 60 -4.13 7.81 5.42
C TRP A 60 -4.81 8.82 6.33
N LYS A 61 -5.48 9.83 5.76
CA LYS A 61 -6.30 10.82 6.49
C LYS A 61 -7.69 10.30 6.87
N SER A 62 -8.11 9.15 6.35
CA SER A 62 -9.41 8.55 6.66
C SER A 62 -9.41 7.91 8.05
N GLN A 63 -10.58 7.82 8.69
CA GLN A 63 -10.74 7.10 9.95
C GLN A 63 -10.43 5.60 9.84
N GLU A 64 -10.55 5.04 8.63
CA GLU A 64 -10.33 3.62 8.38
C GLU A 64 -8.85 3.24 8.55
N ALA A 65 -7.94 4.07 8.05
CA ALA A 65 -6.50 3.88 8.27
C ALA A 65 -6.13 3.86 9.76
N GLY A 66 -6.77 4.72 10.57
CA GLY A 66 -6.56 4.75 12.02
C GLY A 66 -7.02 3.47 12.75
N LYS A 67 -7.91 2.67 12.17
CA LYS A 67 -8.39 1.41 12.76
C LYS A 67 -7.50 0.22 12.41
N TYR A 68 -6.94 0.17 11.19
CA TYR A 68 -6.18 -0.98 10.70
C TYR A 68 -4.66 -0.82 10.82
N ASP A 69 -4.16 0.42 10.83
CA ASP A 69 -2.74 0.73 10.72
C ASP A 69 -2.34 1.85 11.72
N SER A 70 -2.91 1.83 12.93
CA SER A 70 -2.63 2.83 13.98
C SER A 70 -1.13 2.95 14.32
N GLU A 71 -0.34 1.90 14.13
CA GLU A 71 1.12 1.92 14.31
C GLU A 71 1.89 2.56 13.13
N LEU A 72 1.29 2.63 11.94
CA LEU A 72 1.93 3.15 10.71
C LEU A 72 1.47 4.58 10.38
N VAL A 73 0.27 4.96 10.83
CA VAL A 73 -0.24 6.33 10.71
C VAL A 73 0.44 7.19 11.77
N LYS A 74 1.50 7.92 11.39
CA LYS A 74 2.10 8.92 12.28
C LYS A 74 1.11 10.07 12.47
N PRO A 75 0.80 10.49 13.70
CA PRO A 75 0.04 11.71 13.92
C PRO A 75 0.85 12.87 13.31
N TYR A 76 0.20 13.64 12.44
CA TYR A 76 0.71 14.93 11.97
C TYR A 76 0.50 15.99 13.05
#